data_AF-A0A6G1S2E5-F1
#
_entry.id   AF-A0A6G1S2E5-F1
#
_cell.length_a   1.000
_cell.length_b   1.000
_cell.length_c   1.000
_cell.angle_alpha   90.00
_cell.angle_beta   90.00
_cell.angle_gamma   90.00
#
_symmetry.space_group_name_H-M   'P 1'
#
loop_
_entity.id
_entity.type
_entity.pdbx_description
1 polymer ?
#
loop_
_entity_poly.entity_id
_entity_poly.type
_entity_poly.pdbx_seq_one_letter_code
_entity_poly.pdbx_strand_id
1 'polypeptide(L)'
;NILSRGQLRPKYMTEAMLILGKLHYVEGSYRDAISMYARAGIDDFSTKDAPLYVLRLVTEAFVIKGLSLERSTNSIASRARLCEREEEVIACFETACVIAQVYLQELEKTLNNTHSRSIKGSHVTYSEFELSYFLEAALQSAYVTHLKKGNIVKGMRSLREILRTVETKATQTFKMTAAKQLAQVLLHSLSEDCYWSPLSDPLPEFMNKEDQSYVSNLLCRRPELYTEENVYCPQDNVEEALLLLLISESMANRDAVIS
;
A
#
# COMPACT_ATOMS: atom_id res chain seq x y z
N ASN A 1 6.86 -13.53 36.27
CA ASN A 1 6.92 -13.20 34.84
C ASN A 1 5.81 -13.90 34.08
N ILE A 2 4.69 -13.20 33.86
CA ILE A 2 3.55 -13.69 33.07
C ILE A 2 3.94 -13.85 31.59
N LEU A 3 4.88 -13.03 31.12
CA LEU A 3 5.44 -13.07 29.76
C LEU A 3 6.18 -14.38 29.42
N SER A 4 6.72 -15.10 30.40
CA SER A 4 7.45 -16.36 30.18
C SER A 4 6.56 -17.60 30.25
N ARG A 5 5.24 -17.46 30.45
CA ARG A 5 4.31 -18.58 30.69
C ARG A 5 3.32 -18.87 29.55
N GLY A 6 3.38 -18.12 28.44
CA GLY A 6 2.51 -18.39 27.27
C GLY A 6 1.01 -18.25 27.54
N GLN A 7 0.59 -17.61 28.64
CA GLN A 7 -0.83 -17.44 29.02
C GLN A 7 -1.47 -16.21 28.35
N LEU A 8 -1.18 -15.99 27.07
CA LEU A 8 -1.84 -14.95 26.27
C LEU A 8 -3.05 -15.55 25.55
N ARG A 9 -4.12 -14.77 25.44
CA ARG A 9 -5.23 -15.14 24.54
C ARG A 9 -4.69 -15.29 23.11
N PRO A 10 -5.23 -16.20 22.28
CA PRO A 10 -4.73 -16.45 20.93
C PRO A 10 -4.49 -15.17 20.11
N LYS A 11 -5.44 -14.22 20.16
CA LYS A 11 -5.30 -12.91 19.48
C LYS A 11 -4.04 -12.13 19.88
N TYR A 12 -3.73 -12.05 21.17
CA TYR A 12 -2.57 -11.32 21.66
C TYR A 12 -1.27 -12.06 21.39
N MET A 13 -1.33 -13.40 21.30
CA MET A 13 -0.19 -14.21 20.87
C MET A 13 0.12 -13.93 19.40
N THR A 14 -0.90 -13.88 18.52
CA THR A 14 -0.75 -13.49 17.12
C THR A 14 -0.15 -12.09 17.00
N GLU A 15 -0.72 -11.10 17.69
CA GLU A 15 -0.19 -9.72 17.69
C GLU A 15 1.27 -9.66 18.17
N ALA A 16 1.62 -10.40 19.22
CA ALA A 16 3.01 -10.48 19.70
C ALA A 16 3.96 -11.10 18.66
N MET A 17 3.50 -12.11 17.90
CA MET A 17 4.28 -12.68 16.79
C MET A 17 4.49 -11.66 15.67
N LEU A 18 3.50 -10.84 15.33
CA LEU A 18 3.65 -9.79 14.30
C LEU A 18 4.73 -8.77 14.70
N ILE A 19 4.69 -8.35 15.96
CA ILE A 19 5.67 -7.40 16.52
C ILE A 19 7.07 -8.03 16.57
N LEU A 20 7.16 -9.30 16.97
CA LEU A 20 8.44 -10.02 17.00
C LEU A 20 9.02 -10.21 15.58
N GLY A 21 8.17 -10.48 14.58
CA GLY A 21 8.58 -10.52 13.18
C GLY A 21 9.18 -9.20 12.70
N LYS A 22 8.59 -8.07 13.12
CA LYS A 22 9.10 -6.72 12.84
C LYS A 22 10.46 -6.49 13.49
N LEU A 23 10.65 -6.93 14.75
CA LEU A 23 11.93 -6.85 15.44
C LEU A 23 13.01 -7.63 14.69
N HIS A 24 12.73 -8.89 14.32
CA HIS A 24 13.67 -9.72 13.56
C HIS A 24 14.07 -9.10 12.22
N TYR A 25 13.14 -8.44 11.52
CA TYR A 25 13.46 -7.73 10.29
C TYR A 25 14.46 -6.58 10.53
N VAL A 26 14.24 -5.80 11.58
CA VAL A 26 15.13 -4.67 11.95
C VAL A 26 16.51 -5.18 12.36
N GLU A 27 16.59 -6.34 13.03
CA GLU A 27 17.84 -7.02 13.38
C GLU A 27 18.56 -7.65 12.18
N GLY A 28 17.92 -7.72 11.01
CA GLY A 28 18.46 -8.37 9.81
C GLY A 28 18.20 -9.88 9.73
N SER A 29 17.49 -10.44 10.71
CA SER A 29 17.08 -11.85 10.76
C SER A 29 15.84 -12.12 9.91
N TYR A 30 15.97 -11.93 8.58
CA TYR A 30 14.83 -12.02 7.64
C TYR A 30 14.12 -13.38 7.65
N ARG A 31 14.86 -14.48 7.86
CA ARG A 31 14.27 -15.83 7.94
C ARG A 31 13.37 -15.99 9.18
N ASP A 32 13.78 -15.44 10.31
CA ASP A 32 13.00 -15.50 11.55
C ASP A 32 11.77 -14.60 11.47
N ALA A 33 11.89 -13.43 10.82
CA ALA A 33 10.75 -12.56 10.52
C ALA A 33 9.68 -13.30 9.71
N ILE A 34 10.07 -13.94 8.60
CA ILE A 34 9.16 -14.75 7.76
C ILE A 34 8.53 -15.88 8.59
N SER A 35 9.33 -16.56 9.43
CA SER A 35 8.82 -17.63 10.29
C SER A 35 7.76 -17.14 11.27
N MET A 36 7.93 -15.95 11.87
CA MET A 36 6.93 -15.39 12.77
C MET A 36 5.62 -15.09 12.05
N TYR A 37 5.67 -14.52 10.84
CA TYR A 37 4.46 -14.22 10.07
C TYR A 37 3.74 -15.48 9.58
N ALA A 38 4.48 -16.51 9.18
CA ALA A 38 3.89 -17.81 8.83
C ALA A 38 3.18 -18.44 10.05
N ARG A 39 3.80 -18.40 11.23
CA ARG A 39 3.21 -18.92 12.48
C ARG A 39 2.00 -18.11 12.95
N ALA A 40 2.00 -16.81 12.68
CA ALA A 40 0.89 -15.93 12.98
C ALA A 40 -0.32 -16.15 12.05
N GLY A 41 -0.12 -16.84 10.91
CA GLY A 41 -1.18 -17.09 9.93
C GLY A 41 -1.67 -15.80 9.27
N ILE A 42 -0.76 -14.88 8.91
CA ILE A 42 -1.17 -13.56 8.39
C ILE A 42 -1.99 -13.64 7.11
N ASP A 43 -1.77 -14.67 6.30
CA ASP A 43 -2.47 -14.89 5.04
C ASP A 43 -3.95 -15.30 5.25
N ASP A 44 -4.31 -15.74 6.47
CA ASP A 44 -5.69 -16.08 6.87
C ASP A 44 -6.32 -14.99 7.78
N PHE A 45 -5.63 -13.85 7.97
CA PHE A 45 -6.03 -12.84 8.94
C PHE A 45 -7.26 -12.06 8.45
N SER A 46 -8.41 -12.27 9.10
CA SER A 46 -9.62 -11.50 8.78
C SER A 46 -9.50 -10.06 9.29
N THR A 47 -9.61 -9.10 8.38
CA THR A 47 -9.66 -7.66 8.69
C THR A 47 -11.06 -7.18 9.09
N LYS A 48 -12.05 -8.08 9.16
CA LYS A 48 -13.44 -7.75 9.49
C LYS A 48 -13.53 -7.23 10.94
N ASP A 49 -14.02 -6.01 11.09
CA ASP A 49 -14.20 -5.32 12.39
C ASP A 49 -12.91 -5.19 13.23
N ALA A 50 -11.74 -5.26 12.60
CA ALA A 50 -10.46 -5.11 13.29
C ALA A 50 -10.26 -3.67 13.78
N PRO A 51 -9.72 -3.46 15.00
CA PRO A 51 -9.39 -2.12 15.48
C PRO A 51 -8.25 -1.51 14.64
N LEU A 52 -8.18 -0.18 14.56
CA LEU A 52 -7.22 0.55 13.72
C LEU A 52 -5.76 0.12 13.89
N TYR A 53 -5.33 -0.12 15.14
CA TYR A 53 -3.94 -0.53 15.41
C TYR A 53 -3.63 -1.92 14.84
N VAL A 54 -4.62 -2.81 14.73
CA VAL A 54 -4.46 -4.14 14.11
C VAL A 54 -4.33 -4.00 12.60
N LEU A 55 -5.13 -3.13 11.96
CA LEU A 55 -4.96 -2.85 10.52
C LEU A 55 -3.54 -2.38 10.23
N ARG A 56 -3.02 -1.44 11.03
CA ARG A 56 -1.61 -1.01 10.93
C ARG A 56 -0.62 -2.16 11.12
N LEU A 57 -0.78 -2.97 12.17
CA LEU A 57 0.12 -4.11 12.43
C LEU A 57 0.14 -5.11 11.28
N VAL A 58 -1.02 -5.40 10.69
CA VAL A 58 -1.15 -6.33 9.56
C VAL A 58 -0.56 -5.74 8.29
N THR A 59 -0.81 -4.46 8.00
CA THR A 59 -0.14 -3.74 6.90
C THR A 59 1.37 -3.85 7.00
N GLU A 60 1.92 -3.51 8.17
CA GLU A 60 3.36 -3.58 8.42
C GLU A 60 3.88 -5.01 8.32
N ALA A 61 3.14 -6.01 8.80
CA ALA A 61 3.52 -7.42 8.70
C ALA A 61 3.63 -7.89 7.23
N PHE A 62 2.65 -7.57 6.38
CA PHE A 62 2.68 -7.95 4.97
C PHE A 62 3.84 -7.31 4.22
N VAL A 63 4.06 -6.00 4.37
CA VAL A 63 5.19 -5.34 3.69
C VAL A 63 6.53 -5.88 4.20
N ILE A 64 6.67 -6.15 5.51
CA ILE A 64 7.90 -6.71 6.07
C ILE A 64 8.12 -8.15 5.58
N LYS A 65 7.07 -8.98 5.48
CA LYS A 65 7.15 -10.31 4.86
C LYS A 65 7.69 -10.20 3.43
N GLY A 66 7.11 -9.32 2.61
CA GLY A 66 7.59 -9.07 1.24
C GLY A 66 9.05 -8.63 1.17
N LEU A 67 9.44 -7.61 1.96
CA LEU A 67 10.82 -7.11 2.02
C LEU A 67 11.82 -8.17 2.52
N SER A 68 11.42 -9.02 3.48
CA SER A 68 12.23 -10.13 3.98
C SER A 68 12.42 -11.20 2.91
N LEU A 69 11.36 -11.46 2.14
CA LEU A 69 11.39 -12.42 1.04
C LEU A 69 12.35 -11.96 -0.06
N GLU A 70 12.36 -10.68 -0.44
CA GLU A 70 13.32 -10.12 -1.42
C GLU A 70 14.78 -10.23 -0.95
N ARG A 71 15.03 -10.01 0.35
CA ARG A 71 16.40 -9.96 0.91
C ARG A 71 16.99 -11.33 1.24
N SER A 72 16.18 -12.38 1.29
CA SER A 72 16.71 -13.71 1.60
C SER A 72 17.46 -14.28 0.40
N THR A 73 18.74 -14.58 0.59
CA THR A 73 19.61 -15.19 -0.44
C THR A 73 19.16 -16.62 -0.74
N ASN A 74 18.89 -16.95 -2.01
CA ASN A 74 18.49 -18.30 -2.44
C ASN A 74 19.31 -18.77 -3.66
N SER A 75 20.63 -18.92 -3.51
CA SER A 75 21.53 -19.19 -4.65
C SER A 75 21.38 -20.59 -5.28
N ILE A 76 20.50 -21.46 -4.77
CA ILE A 76 20.31 -22.86 -5.23
C ILE A 76 18.84 -23.11 -5.66
N ALA A 77 17.98 -22.09 -5.69
CA ALA A 77 16.58 -22.27 -6.09
C ALA A 77 16.43 -22.47 -7.61
N SER A 78 15.50 -23.33 -8.03
CA SER A 78 15.13 -23.47 -9.44
C SER A 78 14.42 -22.20 -9.93
N ARG A 79 14.43 -21.95 -11.25
CA ARG A 79 13.73 -20.80 -11.86
C ARG A 79 12.23 -20.76 -11.49
N ALA A 80 11.57 -21.92 -11.41
CA ALA A 80 10.18 -22.01 -10.99
C ALA A 80 9.96 -21.51 -9.55
N ARG A 81 10.79 -21.95 -8.60
CA ARG A 81 10.72 -21.50 -7.19
C ARG A 81 11.04 -20.01 -7.04
N LEU A 82 11.91 -19.47 -7.89
CA LEU A 82 12.16 -18.03 -7.93
C LEU A 82 10.93 -17.27 -8.41
N CYS A 83 10.24 -17.75 -9.45
CA CYS A 83 9.01 -17.15 -9.95
C CYS A 83 7.89 -17.17 -8.89
N GLU A 84 7.64 -18.34 -8.27
CA GLU A 84 6.65 -18.48 -7.18
C GLU A 84 6.93 -17.52 -6.02
N ARG A 85 8.21 -17.36 -5.65
CA ARG A 85 8.61 -16.42 -4.60
C ARG A 85 8.40 -14.97 -5.02
N GLU A 86 8.71 -14.63 -6.26
CA GLU A 86 8.49 -13.28 -6.79
C GLU A 86 6.99 -12.93 -6.81
N GLU A 87 6.13 -13.89 -7.13
CA GLU A 87 4.68 -13.75 -7.04
C GLU A 87 4.23 -13.58 -5.59
N GLU A 88 4.77 -14.36 -4.65
CA GLU A 88 4.49 -14.21 -3.21
C GLU A 88 4.89 -12.83 -2.68
N VAL A 89 6.05 -12.31 -3.10
CA VAL A 89 6.51 -10.95 -2.76
C VAL A 89 5.52 -9.89 -3.25
N ILE A 90 5.10 -9.97 -4.51
CA ILE A 90 4.15 -9.03 -5.09
C ILE A 90 2.81 -9.11 -4.35
N ALA A 91 2.29 -10.31 -4.10
CA ALA A 91 1.04 -10.50 -3.37
C ALA A 91 1.10 -9.89 -1.96
N CYS A 92 2.23 -10.01 -1.26
CA CYS A 92 2.44 -9.34 0.02
C CYS A 92 2.37 -7.82 -0.10
N PHE A 93 3.02 -7.23 -1.12
CA PHE A 93 3.01 -5.79 -1.32
C PHE A 93 1.65 -5.24 -1.73
N GLU A 94 0.94 -5.91 -2.65
CA GLU A 94 -0.42 -5.53 -3.07
C GLU A 94 -1.37 -5.57 -1.87
N THR A 95 -1.31 -6.65 -1.09
CA THR A 95 -2.12 -6.79 0.13
C THR A 95 -1.81 -5.69 1.15
N ALA A 96 -0.53 -5.42 1.40
CA ALA A 96 -0.11 -4.36 2.30
C ALA A 96 -0.62 -2.98 1.83
N CYS A 97 -0.52 -2.69 0.53
CA CYS A 97 -0.96 -1.44 -0.07
C CYS A 97 -2.46 -1.21 0.16
N VAL A 98 -3.29 -2.23 -0.11
CA VAL A 98 -4.75 -2.08 0.04
C VAL A 98 -5.15 -1.93 1.51
N ILE A 99 -4.58 -2.73 2.43
CA ILE A 99 -4.86 -2.58 3.87
C ILE A 99 -4.39 -1.20 4.37
N ALA A 100 -3.24 -0.70 3.90
CA ALA A 100 -2.73 0.62 4.26
C ALA A 100 -3.71 1.74 3.88
N GLN A 101 -4.26 1.68 2.67
CA GLN A 101 -5.24 2.66 2.20
C GLN A 101 -6.51 2.66 3.05
N VAL A 102 -7.04 1.48 3.38
CA VAL A 102 -8.20 1.35 4.28
C VAL A 102 -7.86 1.91 5.68
N TYR A 103 -6.71 1.54 6.24
CA TYR A 103 -6.26 2.02 7.55
C TYR A 103 -6.20 3.55 7.61
N LEU A 104 -5.58 4.18 6.61
CA LEU A 104 -5.39 5.64 6.58
C LEU A 104 -6.73 6.39 6.46
N GLN A 105 -7.67 5.87 5.67
CA GLN A 105 -9.01 6.45 5.55
C GLN A 105 -9.81 6.32 6.85
N GLU A 106 -9.76 5.17 7.51
CA GLU A 106 -10.47 4.95 8.76
C GLU A 106 -9.86 5.75 9.94
N LEU A 107 -8.54 5.94 9.93
CA LEU A 107 -7.85 6.80 10.88
C LEU A 107 -8.35 8.25 10.78
N GLU A 108 -8.44 8.78 9.56
CA GLU A 108 -8.94 10.13 9.33
C GLU A 108 -10.42 10.28 9.70
N LYS A 109 -11.26 9.30 9.35
CA LYS A 109 -12.69 9.27 9.76
C LYS A 109 -12.84 9.33 11.29
N THR A 110 -12.03 8.54 12.01
CA THR A 110 -12.06 8.50 13.49
C THR A 110 -11.65 9.83 14.10
N LEU A 111 -10.64 10.49 13.54
CA LEU A 111 -10.14 11.77 14.03
C LEU A 111 -11.13 12.91 13.74
N ASN A 112 -11.72 12.95 12.54
CA ASN A 112 -12.72 13.95 12.17
C ASN A 112 -14.00 13.85 13.02
N ASN A 113 -14.41 12.63 13.40
CA ASN A 113 -15.60 12.41 14.23
C ASN A 113 -15.40 12.90 15.69
N THR A 114 -14.17 12.80 16.20
CA THR A 114 -13.79 13.23 17.56
C THR A 114 -13.81 14.76 17.71
N HIS A 115 -13.47 15.50 16.64
CA HIS A 115 -13.55 16.97 16.63
C HIS A 115 -14.98 17.53 16.72
N SER A 116 -16.03 16.71 16.55
CA SER A 116 -17.43 17.14 16.69
C SER A 116 -17.92 17.20 18.15
N ARG A 117 -17.17 16.62 19.12
CA ARG A 117 -17.55 16.58 20.54
C ARG A 117 -16.33 16.71 21.45
N SER A 118 -15.91 17.96 21.76
CA SER A 118 -15.31 18.41 23.04
C SER A 118 -14.14 19.41 22.87
N ILE A 119 -14.35 20.60 23.44
CA ILE A 119 -13.49 21.37 24.37
C ILE A 119 -12.00 21.55 24.02
N LYS A 120 -11.59 22.82 23.93
CA LYS A 120 -10.20 23.35 23.99
C LYS A 120 -9.28 22.46 24.86
N GLY A 121 -8.33 21.72 24.26
CA GLY A 121 -7.33 21.05 25.09
C GLY A 121 -6.41 20.01 24.49
N SER A 122 -6.67 19.40 23.32
CA SER A 122 -5.68 18.51 22.69
C SER A 122 -5.06 19.18 21.46
N HIS A 123 -3.82 19.63 21.61
CA HIS A 123 -2.94 19.82 20.47
C HIS A 123 -2.65 18.43 19.87
N VAL A 124 -3.53 17.98 18.96
CA VAL A 124 -3.20 16.91 18.02
C VAL A 124 -1.99 17.42 17.24
N THR A 125 -0.84 16.80 17.51
CA THR A 125 0.44 17.23 16.95
C THR A 125 0.48 16.82 15.48
N TYR A 126 0.97 17.71 14.62
CA TYR A 126 1.14 17.50 13.18
C TYR A 126 1.89 16.19 12.82
N SER A 127 2.64 15.62 13.76
CA SER A 127 3.35 14.34 13.63
C SER A 127 2.44 13.10 13.51
N GLU A 128 1.14 13.19 13.80
CA GLU A 128 0.23 12.03 13.69
C GLU A 128 -0.11 11.67 12.23
N PHE A 129 0.08 12.62 11.30
CA PHE A 129 -0.21 12.42 9.87
C PHE A 129 1.03 12.07 9.03
N GLU A 130 2.22 12.03 9.61
CA GLU A 130 3.40 11.62 8.87
C GLU A 130 3.37 10.11 8.60
N LEU A 131 3.51 9.72 7.33
CA LEU A 131 3.60 8.32 6.96
C LEU A 131 4.87 7.71 7.56
N SER A 132 4.71 6.75 8.46
CA SER A 132 5.85 5.96 8.92
C SER A 132 6.46 5.16 7.76
N TYR A 133 7.77 4.89 7.83
CA TYR A 133 8.52 4.15 6.81
C TYR A 133 7.79 2.91 6.25
N PHE A 134 7.24 2.05 7.12
CA PHE A 134 6.58 0.83 6.66
C PHE A 134 5.23 1.08 5.99
N LEU A 135 4.51 2.15 6.37
CA LEU A 135 3.27 2.54 5.69
C LEU A 135 3.58 3.10 4.30
N GLU A 136 4.61 3.94 4.18
CA GLU A 136 5.07 4.44 2.88
C GLU A 136 5.56 3.28 2.00
N ALA A 137 6.37 2.37 2.56
CA ALA A 137 6.80 1.15 1.89
C ALA A 137 5.60 0.30 1.43
N ALA A 138 4.57 0.14 2.26
CA ALA A 138 3.38 -0.62 1.90
C ALA A 138 2.65 0.00 0.71
N LEU A 139 2.56 1.32 0.64
CA LEU A 139 1.93 2.02 -0.48
C LEU A 139 2.76 1.91 -1.78
N GLN A 140 4.10 1.89 -1.70
CA GLN A 140 4.96 1.94 -2.90
C GLN A 140 5.52 0.62 -3.43
N SER A 141 5.71 -0.38 -2.58
CA SER A 141 6.54 -1.54 -2.94
C SER A 141 6.01 -2.32 -4.15
N ALA A 142 4.69 -2.44 -4.29
CA ALA A 142 4.07 -3.16 -5.42
C ALA A 142 4.40 -2.48 -6.76
N TYR A 143 4.04 -1.20 -6.93
CA TYR A 143 4.27 -0.51 -8.19
C TYR A 143 5.75 -0.33 -8.50
N VAL A 144 6.59 -0.04 -7.48
CA VAL A 144 8.04 0.10 -7.66
C VAL A 144 8.63 -1.21 -8.18
N THR A 145 8.21 -2.35 -7.64
CA THR A 145 8.70 -3.66 -8.07
C THR A 145 8.26 -3.97 -9.50
N HIS A 146 7.01 -3.67 -9.87
CA HIS A 146 6.55 -3.83 -11.24
C HIS A 146 7.36 -2.98 -12.23
N LEU A 147 7.56 -1.70 -11.93
CA LEU A 147 8.31 -0.79 -12.80
C LEU A 147 9.78 -1.22 -12.93
N LYS A 148 10.44 -1.60 -11.84
CA LYS A 148 11.83 -2.10 -11.86
C LYS A 148 12.00 -3.38 -12.69
N LYS A 149 10.98 -4.23 -12.74
CA LYS A 149 10.98 -5.45 -13.56
C LYS A 149 10.57 -5.22 -15.02
N GLY A 150 10.27 -3.97 -15.41
CA GLY A 150 9.79 -3.63 -16.75
C GLY A 150 8.31 -3.98 -16.98
N ASN A 151 7.56 -4.34 -15.93
CA ASN A 151 6.13 -4.61 -15.99
C ASN A 151 5.34 -3.29 -15.93
N ILE A 152 5.55 -2.43 -16.94
CA ILE A 152 5.02 -1.06 -16.99
C ILE A 152 3.50 -1.04 -16.82
N VAL A 153 2.78 -1.97 -17.46
CA VAL A 153 1.31 -2.01 -17.39
C VAL A 153 0.82 -2.24 -15.96
N LYS A 154 1.39 -3.22 -15.25
CA LYS A 154 1.02 -3.50 -13.85
C LYS A 154 1.40 -2.33 -12.94
N GLY A 155 2.61 -1.77 -13.10
CA GLY A 155 3.07 -0.62 -12.31
C GLY A 155 2.19 0.62 -12.51
N MET A 156 1.82 0.92 -13.75
CA MET A 156 0.92 2.02 -14.08
C MET A 156 -0.48 1.82 -13.49
N ARG A 157 -1.02 0.60 -13.59
CA ARG A 157 -2.32 0.25 -12.98
C ARG A 157 -2.30 0.48 -11.46
N SER A 158 -1.29 -0.02 -10.76
CA SER A 158 -1.15 0.16 -9.32
C SER A 158 -1.03 1.64 -8.92
N LEU A 159 -0.28 2.45 -9.68
CA LEU A 159 -0.19 3.90 -9.45
C LEU A 159 -1.56 4.58 -9.61
N ARG A 160 -2.30 4.25 -10.68
CA ARG A 160 -3.66 4.77 -10.90
C ARG A 160 -4.61 4.38 -9.76
N GLU A 161 -4.56 3.13 -9.30
CA GLU A 161 -5.39 2.67 -8.17
C GLU A 161 -5.14 3.48 -6.90
N ILE A 162 -3.87 3.71 -6.55
CA ILE A 162 -3.47 4.53 -5.39
C ILE A 162 -3.97 5.98 -5.52
N LEU A 163 -3.82 6.57 -6.71
CA LEU A 163 -4.20 7.96 -6.96
C LEU A 163 -5.72 8.15 -6.99
N ARG A 164 -6.47 7.13 -7.43
CA ARG A 164 -7.94 7.14 -7.47
C ARG A 164 -8.59 6.93 -6.12
N THR A 165 -7.88 6.38 -5.15
CA THR A 165 -8.36 6.30 -3.77
C THR A 165 -8.57 7.71 -3.21
N VAL A 166 -9.57 7.91 -2.35
CA VAL A 166 -9.81 9.20 -1.69
C VAL A 166 -8.58 9.61 -0.88
N GLU A 167 -8.13 10.85 -1.04
CA GLU A 167 -7.02 11.45 -0.30
C GLU A 167 -7.34 11.61 1.19
N THR A 168 -6.32 11.37 2.00
CA THR A 168 -6.28 11.69 3.43
C THR A 168 -5.12 12.66 3.68
N LYS A 169 -5.16 13.40 4.79
CA LYS A 169 -4.04 14.29 5.18
C LYS A 169 -2.68 13.60 5.16
N ALA A 170 -2.62 12.34 5.61
CA ALA A 170 -1.36 11.57 5.64
C ALA A 170 -0.85 11.16 4.25
N THR A 171 -1.73 11.09 3.24
CA THR A 171 -1.36 10.61 1.90
C THR A 171 -1.02 11.73 0.92
N GLN A 172 -1.15 13.01 1.30
CA GLN A 172 -0.94 14.16 0.41
C GLN A 172 0.45 14.15 -0.23
N THR A 173 1.52 14.19 0.57
CA THR A 173 2.90 14.23 0.07
C THR A 173 3.24 13.00 -0.77
N PHE A 174 2.73 11.83 -0.36
CA PHE A 174 2.92 10.59 -1.09
C PHE A 174 2.23 10.62 -2.46
N LYS A 175 0.96 11.03 -2.52
CA LYS A 175 0.19 11.10 -3.77
C LYS A 175 0.73 12.15 -4.73
N MET A 176 1.24 13.28 -4.24
CA MET A 176 1.97 14.23 -5.06
C MET A 176 3.17 13.56 -5.76
N THR A 177 3.94 12.76 -5.02
CA THR A 177 5.11 12.06 -5.56
C THR A 177 4.70 10.95 -6.53
N ALA A 178 3.67 10.17 -6.19
CA ALA A 178 3.12 9.13 -7.04
C ALA A 178 2.54 9.69 -8.35
N ALA A 179 1.89 10.86 -8.32
CA ALA A 179 1.38 11.53 -9.50
C ALA A 179 2.50 11.97 -10.46
N LYS A 180 3.58 12.56 -9.93
CA LYS A 180 4.78 12.88 -10.73
C LYS A 180 5.39 11.62 -11.34
N GLN A 181 5.47 10.53 -10.58
CA GLN A 181 6.02 9.26 -11.07
C GLN A 181 5.16 8.66 -12.18
N LEU A 182 3.83 8.69 -12.03
CA LEU A 182 2.91 8.23 -13.08
C LEU A 182 3.02 9.08 -14.34
N ALA A 183 3.08 10.41 -14.22
CA ALA A 183 3.31 11.31 -15.35
C ALA A 183 4.63 11.00 -16.07
N GLN A 184 5.70 10.71 -15.32
CA GLN A 184 6.97 10.30 -15.91
C GLN A 184 6.85 8.99 -16.69
N VAL A 185 6.16 7.98 -16.14
CA VAL A 185 5.91 6.70 -16.82
C VAL A 185 5.11 6.91 -18.11
N LEU A 186 4.05 7.71 -18.07
CA LEU A 186 3.21 8.01 -19.24
C LEU A 186 3.99 8.69 -20.37
N LEU A 187 4.89 9.62 -20.02
CA LEU A 187 5.63 10.41 -21.01
C LEU A 187 6.89 9.71 -21.56
N HIS A 188 7.48 8.77 -20.80
CA HIS A 188 8.78 8.19 -21.18
C HIS A 188 8.75 6.68 -21.43
N SER A 189 7.75 5.96 -20.90
CA SER A 189 7.73 4.50 -20.88
C SER A 189 6.55 3.88 -21.60
N LEU A 190 5.58 4.67 -22.07
CA LEU A 190 4.37 4.20 -22.74
C LEU A 190 4.30 4.77 -24.16
N SER A 191 4.02 3.90 -25.14
CA SER A 191 3.63 4.32 -26.48
C SER A 191 2.19 4.85 -26.47
N GLU A 192 1.86 5.81 -27.34
CA GLU A 192 0.48 6.31 -27.52
C GLU A 192 -0.51 5.16 -27.82
N ASP A 193 -0.11 4.20 -28.64
CA ASP A 193 -0.94 3.02 -29.00
C ASP A 193 -1.20 2.06 -27.84
N CYS A 194 -0.43 2.18 -26.75
CA CYS A 194 -0.57 1.33 -25.56
C CYS A 194 -1.34 2.01 -24.44
N TYR A 195 -1.84 3.24 -24.65
CA TYR A 195 -2.63 3.95 -23.66
C TYR A 195 -4.01 3.30 -23.46
N TRP A 196 -4.46 3.30 -22.21
CA TRP A 196 -5.86 3.03 -21.87
C TRP A 196 -6.31 3.97 -20.75
N SER A 197 -7.59 4.30 -20.77
CA SER A 197 -8.20 5.20 -19.78
C SER A 197 -8.12 4.62 -18.35
N PRO A 198 -7.90 5.44 -17.31
CA PRO A 198 -7.84 4.99 -15.91
C PRO A 198 -9.09 4.28 -15.37
N LEU A 199 -10.24 4.45 -16.04
CA LEU A 199 -11.52 3.81 -15.70
C LEU A 199 -11.82 2.59 -16.58
N SER A 200 -10.99 2.32 -17.59
CA SER A 200 -11.15 1.19 -18.51
C SER A 200 -10.21 0.05 -18.14
N ASP A 201 -10.57 -1.15 -18.58
CA ASP A 201 -9.64 -2.26 -18.53
C ASP A 201 -8.48 -2.04 -19.51
N PRO A 202 -7.26 -2.46 -19.16
CA PRO A 202 -6.13 -2.51 -20.08
C PRO A 202 -6.46 -3.32 -21.33
N LEU A 203 -5.72 -3.05 -22.41
CA LEU A 203 -5.84 -3.78 -23.66
C LEU A 203 -5.74 -5.31 -23.42
N PRO A 204 -6.49 -6.14 -24.19
CA PRO A 204 -6.54 -7.60 -23.99
C PRO A 204 -5.16 -8.28 -23.97
N GLU A 205 -4.20 -7.72 -24.69
CA GLU A 205 -2.80 -8.17 -24.75
C GLU A 205 -2.07 -8.08 -23.41
N PHE A 206 -2.57 -7.27 -22.48
CA PHE A 206 -2.03 -7.03 -21.14
C PHE A 206 -2.90 -7.60 -20.01
N MET A 207 -3.96 -8.34 -20.35
CA MET A 207 -4.86 -8.98 -19.40
C MET A 207 -4.33 -10.36 -18.99
N ASN A 208 -3.93 -10.50 -17.72
CA ASN A 208 -3.72 -11.81 -17.11
C ASN A 208 -5.01 -12.26 -16.41
N LYS A 209 -5.50 -13.46 -16.74
CA LYS A 209 -6.82 -13.98 -16.30
C LYS A 209 -6.92 -14.29 -14.79
N GLU A 210 -5.84 -14.15 -14.04
CA GLU A 210 -5.70 -14.72 -12.68
C GLU A 210 -5.48 -13.68 -11.56
N ASP A 211 -5.23 -12.40 -11.89
CA ASP A 211 -4.71 -11.40 -10.93
C ASP A 211 -5.76 -10.89 -9.89
N GLN A 212 -7.06 -11.08 -10.07
CA GLN A 212 -8.09 -10.39 -9.25
C GLN A 212 -8.64 -11.20 -8.05
N SER A 213 -8.30 -12.48 -7.91
CA SER A 213 -9.00 -13.37 -6.96
C SER A 213 -8.48 -13.31 -5.52
N TYR A 214 -7.17 -13.12 -5.32
CA TYR A 214 -6.54 -13.34 -4.01
C TYR A 214 -6.78 -12.18 -3.01
N VAL A 215 -6.50 -10.94 -3.42
CA VAL A 215 -6.61 -9.75 -2.55
C VAL A 215 -8.07 -9.47 -2.15
N SER A 216 -9.03 -9.82 -3.01
CA SER A 216 -10.46 -9.57 -2.76
C SER A 216 -11.07 -10.46 -1.67
N ASN A 217 -10.43 -11.59 -1.31
CA ASN A 217 -10.97 -12.50 -0.29
C ASN A 217 -10.48 -12.18 1.13
N LEU A 218 -9.29 -11.56 1.27
CA LEU A 218 -8.71 -11.20 2.57
C LEU A 218 -9.33 -9.93 3.19
N LEU A 219 -9.86 -9.06 2.32
CA LEU A 219 -10.37 -7.74 2.68
C LEU A 219 -11.89 -7.73 2.71
N CYS A 220 -12.47 -7.54 3.90
CA CYS A 220 -13.90 -7.30 4.03
C CYS A 220 -14.31 -5.88 3.59
N ARG A 221 -13.35 -4.94 3.53
CA ARG A 221 -13.55 -3.53 3.16
C ARG A 221 -12.52 -3.12 2.10
N ARG A 222 -12.98 -2.43 1.05
CA ARG A 222 -12.11 -1.84 0.02
C ARG A 222 -11.86 -0.36 0.31
N PRO A 223 -10.73 0.21 -0.16
CA PRO A 223 -10.51 1.65 -0.11
C PRO A 223 -11.63 2.40 -0.82
N GLU A 224 -12.03 3.52 -0.25
CA GLU A 224 -12.96 4.45 -0.88
C GLU A 224 -12.28 5.14 -2.05
N LEU A 225 -12.93 5.15 -3.22
CA LEU A 225 -12.42 5.76 -4.45
C LEU A 225 -13.20 7.05 -4.76
N TYR A 226 -12.60 7.96 -5.51
CA TYR A 226 -13.35 9.08 -6.08
C TYR A 226 -14.39 8.56 -7.07
N THR A 227 -15.68 8.66 -6.71
CA THR A 227 -16.83 8.25 -7.52
C THR A 227 -17.86 9.38 -7.56
N GLU A 228 -17.61 10.40 -8.38
CA GLU A 228 -18.60 11.45 -8.64
C GLU A 228 -19.15 11.31 -10.08
N GLU A 229 -20.41 11.70 -10.27
CA GLU A 229 -21.00 11.78 -11.60
C GLU A 229 -20.37 12.97 -12.35
N ASN A 230 -19.87 12.74 -13.58
CA ASN A 230 -19.20 13.73 -14.45
C ASN A 230 -17.76 14.11 -14.08
N VAL A 231 -16.99 13.21 -13.45
CA VAL A 231 -15.55 13.41 -13.27
C VAL A 231 -14.83 13.36 -14.61
N TYR A 232 -13.93 14.32 -14.84
CA TYR A 232 -13.05 14.32 -16.01
C TYR A 232 -12.17 13.06 -15.99
N CYS A 233 -12.13 12.36 -17.12
CA CYS A 233 -11.29 11.18 -17.31
C CYS A 233 -10.40 11.39 -18.54
N PRO A 234 -9.07 11.28 -18.41
CA PRO A 234 -8.16 11.54 -19.52
C PRO A 234 -8.31 10.48 -20.62
N GLN A 235 -8.23 10.93 -21.87
CA GLN A 235 -8.43 10.12 -23.06
C GLN A 235 -7.13 9.70 -23.74
N ASP A 236 -6.01 10.34 -23.41
CA ASP A 236 -4.68 9.97 -23.88
C ASP A 236 -3.59 10.18 -22.81
N ASN A 237 -2.37 9.77 -23.14
CA ASN A 237 -1.20 9.85 -22.26
C ASN A 237 -0.81 11.29 -21.90
N VAL A 238 -1.04 12.25 -22.81
CA VAL A 238 -0.71 13.67 -22.60
C VAL A 238 -1.73 14.32 -21.66
N GLU A 239 -3.02 14.08 -21.89
CA GLU A 239 -4.11 14.53 -21.02
C GLU A 239 -3.91 14.03 -19.58
N GLU A 240 -3.61 12.73 -19.39
CA GLU A 240 -3.36 12.19 -18.06
C GLU A 240 -2.11 12.78 -17.42
N ALA A 241 -1.01 12.90 -18.17
CA ALA A 241 0.23 13.48 -17.65
C ALA A 241 0.04 14.95 -17.23
N LEU A 242 -0.68 15.75 -18.02
CA LEU A 242 -0.99 17.14 -17.69
C LEU A 242 -1.84 17.24 -16.43
N LEU A 243 -2.90 16.42 -16.33
CA LEU A 243 -3.75 16.37 -15.14
C LEU A 243 -2.92 16.06 -13.87
N LEU A 244 -2.07 15.04 -13.94
CA LEU A 244 -1.22 14.62 -12.82
C LEU A 244 -0.20 15.68 -12.41
N LEU A 245 0.39 16.38 -13.37
CA LEU A 245 1.34 17.47 -13.12
C LEU A 245 0.65 18.68 -12.50
N LEU A 246 -0.54 19.05 -12.98
CA LEU A 246 -1.35 20.13 -12.39
C LEU A 246 -1.78 19.82 -10.96
N ILE A 247 -2.21 18.59 -10.68
CA ILE A 247 -2.49 18.13 -9.31
C ILE A 247 -1.23 18.28 -8.46
N SER A 248 -0.10 17.75 -8.94
CA SER A 248 1.18 17.79 -8.21
C SER A 248 1.67 19.22 -7.93
N GLU A 249 1.54 20.12 -8.89
CA GLU A 249 1.86 21.54 -8.75
C GLU A 249 0.95 22.22 -7.71
N SER A 250 -0.37 21.95 -7.80
CA SER A 250 -1.34 22.52 -6.86
C SER A 250 -1.08 22.09 -5.41
N MET A 251 -0.58 20.87 -5.20
CA MET A 251 -0.21 20.36 -3.88
C MET A 251 1.09 21.00 -3.38
N ALA A 252 2.11 21.11 -4.22
CA ALA A 252 3.38 21.74 -3.86
C ALA A 252 3.23 23.23 -3.48
N ASN A 253 2.34 23.95 -4.17
CA ASN A 253 2.10 25.37 -3.91
C ASN A 253 1.40 25.65 -2.56
N ARG A 254 0.77 24.65 -1.93
CA ARG A 254 0.16 24.80 -0.59
C ARG A 254 1.21 24.83 0.52
N ASP A 255 2.36 24.18 0.32
CA ASP A 255 3.47 24.15 1.27
C ASP A 255 4.43 25.34 1.09
N ALA A 256 4.37 26.01 -0.06
CA ALA A 256 5.13 27.22 -0.37
C ALA A 256 4.51 28.47 0.30
N VAL A 257 4.46 28.51 1.63
CA VAL A 257 4.35 29.78 2.35
C VAL A 257 5.70 30.48 2.20
N ILE A 258 5.76 31.44 1.27
CA ILE A 258 6.90 32.33 1.10
C ILE A 258 7.12 33.05 2.45
N SER A 259 8.17 32.67 3.17
CA SER A 259 8.66 33.34 4.38
C SER A 259 9.70 34.39 4.02
#